data_AF-A0A1B8DHG2-F1
#
_entry.id   AF-A0A1B8DHG2-F1
#
_cell.length_a   1.000
_cell.length_b   1.000
_cell.length_c   1.000
_cell.angle_alpha   90.00
_cell.angle_beta   90.00
_cell.angle_gamma   90.00
#
_symmetry.space_group_name_H-M   'P 1'
#
loop_
_entity.id
_entity.type
_entity.pdbx_description
1 polymer ?
#
loop_
_entity_poly.entity_id
_entity_poly.type
_entity_poly.pdbx_seq_one_letter_code
_entity_poly.pdbx_strand_id
1 'polypeptide(L)'
;MSTSAHAKKHWYFGLTGDGESDPVLIARSSTELYRYEDHDFKFWFPNGPIIPEYKVISAIGSHPILAAYNKHLRPKVREALASVPWQTIDIVRLGFADNEDNPPVVLVTIKEENAEENIVQAAVDRIWNIMVENGFLDVHAEAKTGMLFPQLTYDVDRVIPLEFKQTPKVGCSIGNACIGAGTLCLYLKIRGEMYGLTCKHVLLPMDLTTPGAPVSNHSTIAVDGAMVLQPAREDVEKEDEYLTERISCCQSWLDDFIVEERNAKMGSIPAIRQARRNRVQANREWLDELKDKKAHLDSFKPFMPFGSVHTVPGSLKNPAHGCVRDWILFKLFEDRSRDPPRNVVSDDSPELTTIAS
;
A
#
# COMPACT_ATOMS: atom_id res chain seq x y z
N MET A 1 -13.57 10.98 -33.17
CA MET A 1 -12.14 11.11 -33.52
C MET A 1 -11.42 9.97 -32.83
N SER A 2 -10.61 9.19 -33.54
CA SER A 2 -9.81 8.12 -32.91
C SER A 2 -8.68 8.73 -32.10
N THR A 3 -8.48 8.30 -30.85
CA THR A 3 -7.31 8.68 -30.05
C THR A 3 -6.02 8.26 -30.76
N SER A 4 -5.03 9.15 -30.86
CA SER A 4 -3.77 8.86 -31.54
C SER A 4 -2.95 7.79 -30.81
N ALA A 5 -2.00 7.16 -31.53
CA ALA A 5 -1.09 6.20 -30.90
C ALA A 5 -0.23 6.84 -29.79
N HIS A 6 0.14 8.12 -29.97
CA HIS A 6 0.89 8.87 -28.97
C HIS A 6 0.05 9.10 -27.70
N ALA A 7 -1.16 9.63 -27.85
CA ALA A 7 -2.08 9.81 -26.74
C ALA A 7 -2.40 8.48 -26.06
N LYS A 8 -2.62 7.38 -26.79
CA LYS A 8 -2.88 6.06 -26.20
C LYS A 8 -1.76 5.62 -25.26
N LYS A 9 -0.51 5.80 -25.68
CA LYS A 9 0.67 5.39 -24.92
C LYS A 9 0.92 6.26 -23.69
N HIS A 10 0.59 7.54 -23.75
CA HIS A 10 0.97 8.51 -22.71
C HIS A 10 -0.21 9.11 -21.95
N TRP A 11 -1.44 8.64 -22.20
CA TRP A 11 -2.66 9.16 -21.58
C TRP A 11 -2.63 9.15 -20.05
N TYR A 12 -1.94 8.17 -19.47
CA TYR A 12 -1.86 7.91 -18.03
C TYR A 12 -0.50 8.26 -17.43
N PHE A 13 0.27 9.11 -18.11
CA PHE A 13 1.61 9.48 -17.68
C PHE A 13 1.65 9.93 -16.21
N GLY A 14 2.53 9.29 -15.43
CA GLY A 14 2.79 9.61 -14.02
C GLY A 14 1.85 8.94 -13.02
N LEU A 15 1.07 7.93 -13.45
CA LEU A 15 0.28 7.11 -12.54
C LEU A 15 1.06 5.94 -11.94
N THR A 16 2.17 5.54 -12.54
CA THR A 16 3.07 4.50 -11.98
C THR A 16 4.36 5.11 -11.43
N GLY A 17 4.95 4.44 -10.44
CA GLY A 17 6.20 4.88 -9.81
C GLY A 17 7.44 4.67 -10.69
N ASP A 18 8.58 5.18 -10.22
CA ASP A 18 9.86 5.06 -10.92
C ASP A 18 10.21 3.59 -11.19
N GLY A 19 10.44 3.26 -12.47
CA GLY A 19 10.84 1.92 -12.92
C GLY A 19 9.69 1.04 -13.44
N GLU A 20 8.44 1.50 -13.34
CA GLU A 20 7.27 0.84 -13.93
C GLU A 20 6.81 1.55 -15.22
N SER A 21 6.16 0.80 -16.10
CA SER A 21 5.53 1.38 -17.30
C SER A 21 4.11 1.82 -16.98
N ASP A 22 3.76 3.05 -17.33
CA ASP A 22 2.39 3.53 -17.20
C ASP A 22 1.42 2.65 -18.02
N PRO A 23 0.17 2.49 -17.56
CA PRO A 23 -0.89 1.85 -18.33
C PRO A 23 -1.09 2.49 -19.70
N VAL A 24 -1.48 1.67 -20.68
CA VAL A 24 -1.87 2.13 -22.01
C VAL A 24 -3.38 2.33 -22.06
N LEU A 25 -3.82 3.44 -22.63
CA LEU A 25 -5.24 3.69 -22.92
C LEU A 25 -5.70 2.81 -24.08
N ILE A 26 -6.75 2.04 -23.82
CA ILE A 26 -7.41 1.19 -24.81
C ILE A 26 -8.58 1.96 -25.43
N ALA A 27 -9.48 2.49 -24.60
CA ALA A 27 -10.69 3.16 -25.03
C ALA A 27 -11.12 4.24 -24.03
N ARG A 28 -11.81 5.27 -24.52
CA ARG A 28 -12.39 6.33 -23.69
C ARG A 28 -13.63 6.91 -24.32
N SER A 29 -14.53 7.41 -23.49
CA SER A 29 -15.72 8.16 -23.89
C SER A 29 -15.49 9.68 -23.91
N SER A 30 -14.49 10.17 -23.16
CA SER A 30 -14.13 11.59 -23.16
C SER A 30 -13.62 12.03 -24.53
N THR A 31 -14.09 13.19 -24.99
CA THR A 31 -13.63 13.86 -26.21
C THR A 31 -12.50 14.86 -25.94
N GLU A 32 -12.04 14.98 -24.70
CA GLU A 32 -10.96 15.90 -24.32
C GLU A 32 -9.69 15.60 -25.14
N LEU A 33 -9.05 16.63 -25.67
CA LEU A 33 -7.81 16.47 -26.42
C LEU A 33 -6.67 16.11 -25.47
N TYR A 34 -5.76 15.26 -25.93
CA TYR A 34 -4.56 14.98 -25.15
C TYR A 34 -3.65 16.22 -25.16
N ARG A 35 -3.32 16.74 -23.96
CA ARG A 35 -2.61 18.03 -23.78
C ARG A 35 -1.24 18.06 -24.46
N TYR A 36 -0.63 16.90 -24.71
CA TYR A 36 0.75 16.79 -25.21
C TYR A 36 0.84 16.10 -26.58
N GLU A 37 -0.21 16.16 -27.39
CA GLU A 37 -0.27 15.52 -28.71
C GLU A 37 0.95 15.81 -29.61
N ASP A 38 1.47 17.05 -29.55
CA ASP A 38 2.59 17.52 -30.37
C ASP A 38 3.99 17.32 -29.74
N HIS A 39 4.10 16.59 -28.62
CA HIS A 39 5.37 16.46 -27.88
C HIS A 39 6.08 15.13 -28.19
N ASP A 40 7.27 15.20 -28.80
CA ASP A 40 8.16 14.05 -28.96
C ASP A 40 8.87 13.72 -27.63
N PHE A 41 8.28 12.84 -26.82
CA PHE A 41 8.90 12.36 -25.57
C PHE A 41 10.09 11.43 -25.87
N LYS A 42 11.27 12.01 -26.12
CA LYS A 42 12.53 11.27 -26.10
C LYS A 42 12.91 10.98 -24.65
N PHE A 43 12.57 9.78 -24.18
CA PHE A 43 13.27 9.08 -23.10
C PHE A 43 13.57 9.94 -21.86
N TRP A 44 12.68 9.91 -20.86
CA TRP A 44 12.93 10.42 -19.50
C TRP A 44 13.34 11.89 -19.46
N PHE A 45 12.41 12.82 -19.26
CA PHE A 45 12.66 14.25 -19.15
C PHE A 45 13.89 14.62 -18.29
N PRO A 46 14.95 15.22 -18.88
CA PRO A 46 15.61 16.26 -18.09
C PRO A 46 15.86 17.51 -18.95
N ASN A 47 15.56 17.49 -20.26
CA ASN A 47 16.04 18.51 -21.21
C ASN A 47 15.02 18.93 -22.28
N GLY A 48 13.74 18.55 -22.13
CA GLY A 48 12.65 19.11 -22.95
C GLY A 48 12.22 20.48 -22.41
N PRO A 49 11.64 21.38 -23.23
CA PRO A 49 11.26 22.72 -22.76
C PRO A 49 10.10 22.74 -21.75
N ILE A 50 9.34 21.64 -21.64
CA ILE A 50 8.16 21.52 -20.75
C ILE A 50 8.15 20.11 -20.15
N ILE A 51 8.05 20.03 -18.83
CA ILE A 51 7.76 18.78 -18.09
C ILE A 51 6.24 18.59 -18.16
N PRO A 52 5.73 17.46 -18.67
CA PRO A 52 4.29 17.21 -18.71
C PRO A 52 3.77 17.05 -17.28
N GLU A 53 2.64 17.68 -17.03
CA GLU A 53 1.85 17.48 -15.82
C GLU A 53 1.42 16.01 -15.71
N TYR A 54 1.63 15.42 -14.53
CA TYR A 54 1.28 14.02 -14.29
C TYR A 54 -0.23 13.89 -14.05
N LYS A 55 -0.77 12.73 -14.41
CA LYS A 55 -2.13 12.39 -14.01
C LYS A 55 -2.15 11.92 -12.56
N VAL A 56 -3.30 12.13 -11.92
CA VAL A 56 -3.59 11.66 -10.56
C VAL A 56 -4.91 10.90 -10.55
N ILE A 57 -4.94 9.83 -9.77
CA ILE A 57 -6.17 9.13 -9.39
C ILE A 57 -6.50 9.54 -7.95
N SER A 58 -7.74 9.95 -7.71
CA SER A 58 -8.21 10.32 -6.37
C SER A 58 -9.58 9.75 -6.08
N ALA A 59 -9.94 9.74 -4.79
CA ALA A 59 -11.25 9.28 -4.35
C ALA A 59 -12.36 10.19 -4.91
N ILE A 60 -13.53 9.59 -5.15
CA ILE A 60 -14.71 10.28 -5.70
C ILE A 60 -15.24 11.38 -4.77
N GLY A 61 -15.02 11.25 -3.45
CA GLY A 61 -15.57 12.15 -2.44
C GLY A 61 -17.09 12.00 -2.33
N SER A 62 -17.79 13.14 -2.19
CA SER A 62 -19.24 13.20 -1.98
C SER A 62 -20.09 13.06 -3.25
N HIS A 63 -19.51 12.66 -4.39
CA HIS A 63 -20.25 12.60 -5.64
C HIS A 63 -21.36 11.52 -5.61
N PRO A 64 -22.59 11.82 -6.10
CA PRO A 64 -23.72 10.88 -6.01
C PRO A 64 -23.52 9.56 -6.79
N ILE A 65 -22.57 9.51 -7.72
CA ILE A 65 -22.27 8.31 -8.51
C ILE A 65 -21.93 7.11 -7.63
N LEU A 66 -21.25 7.31 -6.50
CA LEU A 66 -20.83 6.20 -5.64
C LEU A 66 -22.05 5.47 -5.05
N ALA A 67 -23.05 6.23 -4.60
CA ALA A 67 -24.30 5.69 -4.09
C ALA A 67 -25.13 5.02 -5.20
N ALA A 68 -25.24 5.67 -6.36
CA ALA A 68 -25.97 5.12 -7.51
C ALA A 68 -25.33 3.84 -8.04
N TYR A 69 -23.99 3.80 -8.13
CA TYR A 69 -23.23 2.65 -8.59
C TYR A 69 -23.45 1.43 -7.71
N ASN A 70 -23.34 1.60 -6.39
CA ASN A 70 -23.55 0.53 -5.42
C ASN A 70 -25.01 0.06 -5.37
N LYS A 71 -25.97 0.95 -5.62
CA LYS A 71 -27.40 0.62 -5.58
C LYS A 71 -27.90 -0.08 -6.83
N HIS A 72 -27.54 0.39 -8.03
CA HIS A 72 -28.18 -0.10 -9.27
C HIS A 72 -27.37 0.01 -10.57
N LEU A 73 -26.27 0.77 -10.66
CA LEU A 73 -25.51 0.86 -11.92
C LEU A 73 -24.51 -0.28 -12.09
N ARG A 74 -23.97 -0.82 -10.99
CA ARG A 74 -22.94 -1.89 -11.04
C ARG A 74 -23.34 -3.10 -11.90
N PRO A 75 -24.56 -3.67 -11.79
CA PRO A 75 -24.98 -4.77 -12.67
C PRO A 75 -25.01 -4.37 -14.15
N LYS A 76 -25.51 -3.16 -14.48
CA LYS A 76 -25.59 -2.65 -15.86
C LYS A 76 -24.19 -2.43 -16.47
N VAL A 77 -23.25 -1.92 -15.68
CA VAL A 77 -21.85 -1.74 -16.12
C VAL A 77 -21.19 -3.09 -16.37
N ARG A 78 -21.44 -4.10 -15.51
CA ARG A 78 -20.94 -5.46 -15.74
C ARG A 78 -21.55 -6.12 -16.98
N GLU A 79 -22.82 -5.87 -17.24
CA GLU A 79 -23.51 -6.35 -18.45
C GLU A 79 -22.91 -5.71 -19.71
N ALA A 80 -22.64 -4.41 -19.69
CA ALA A 80 -21.97 -3.71 -20.79
C ALA A 80 -20.57 -4.27 -21.09
N LEU A 81 -19.92 -4.85 -20.07
CA LEU A 81 -18.61 -5.46 -20.16
C LEU A 81 -18.65 -6.99 -20.35
N ALA A 82 -19.81 -7.60 -20.61
CA ALA A 82 -19.95 -9.06 -20.64
C ALA A 82 -19.07 -9.75 -21.70
N SER A 83 -18.78 -9.08 -22.82
CA SER A 83 -17.89 -9.57 -23.88
C SER A 83 -16.43 -9.17 -23.69
N VAL A 84 -16.10 -8.40 -22.65
CA VAL A 84 -14.75 -7.90 -22.38
C VAL A 84 -14.17 -8.69 -21.21
N PRO A 85 -12.98 -9.27 -21.33
CA PRO A 85 -12.29 -9.94 -20.22
C PRO A 85 -11.62 -8.92 -19.28
N TRP A 86 -12.43 -8.12 -18.59
CA TRP A 86 -11.97 -7.11 -17.63
C TRP A 86 -11.47 -7.73 -16.31
N GLN A 87 -10.57 -7.03 -15.62
CA GLN A 87 -10.02 -7.41 -14.32
C GLN A 87 -10.62 -6.61 -13.17
N THR A 88 -10.66 -5.28 -13.30
CA THR A 88 -11.23 -4.37 -12.28
C THR A 88 -12.17 -3.36 -12.93
N ILE A 89 -13.10 -2.85 -12.12
CA ILE A 89 -13.97 -1.73 -12.46
C ILE A 89 -13.93 -0.80 -11.24
N ASP A 90 -13.31 0.35 -11.42
CA ASP A 90 -13.05 1.32 -10.37
C ASP A 90 -13.84 2.61 -10.66
N ILE A 91 -14.36 3.25 -9.61
CA ILE A 91 -15.05 4.54 -9.73
C ILE A 91 -14.16 5.57 -9.03
N VAL A 92 -13.47 6.39 -9.81
CA VAL A 92 -12.39 7.26 -9.34
C VAL A 92 -12.50 8.65 -9.97
N ARG A 93 -11.85 9.65 -9.39
CA ARG A 93 -11.56 10.89 -10.12
C ARG A 93 -10.22 10.73 -10.82
N LEU A 94 -10.17 11.08 -12.09
CA LEU A 94 -8.99 10.94 -12.93
C LEU A 94 -8.79 12.19 -13.78
N GLY A 95 -7.60 12.78 -13.70
CA GLY A 95 -7.19 13.87 -14.56
C GLY A 95 -5.80 14.35 -14.17
N PHE A 96 -5.46 15.59 -14.47
CA PHE A 96 -4.13 16.14 -14.23
C PHE A 96 -3.98 16.70 -12.81
N ALA A 97 -2.77 16.65 -12.26
CA ALA A 97 -2.51 17.11 -10.88
C ALA A 97 -2.72 18.62 -10.69
N ASP A 98 -2.65 19.39 -11.78
CA ASP A 98 -2.93 20.84 -11.80
C ASP A 98 -4.43 21.19 -11.73
N ASN A 99 -5.31 20.19 -11.76
CA ASN A 99 -6.75 20.37 -11.70
C ASN A 99 -7.33 19.85 -10.38
N GLU A 100 -7.93 20.75 -9.61
CA GLU A 100 -8.56 20.43 -8.32
C GLU A 100 -9.88 19.65 -8.47
N ASP A 101 -10.56 19.77 -9.62
CA ASP A 101 -11.86 19.11 -9.87
C ASP A 101 -11.76 18.15 -11.07
N ASN A 102 -10.98 17.09 -10.89
CA ASN A 102 -10.85 16.03 -11.89
C ASN A 102 -12.16 15.24 -12.05
N PRO A 103 -12.61 14.95 -13.28
CA PRO A 103 -13.92 14.35 -13.51
C PRO A 103 -14.01 12.93 -12.93
N PRO A 104 -15.20 12.50 -12.48
CA PRO A 104 -15.46 11.11 -12.17
C PRO A 104 -15.32 10.22 -13.41
N VAL A 105 -14.67 9.07 -13.26
CA VAL A 105 -14.44 8.09 -14.31
C VAL A 105 -14.78 6.69 -13.81
N VAL A 106 -15.54 5.95 -14.62
CA VAL A 106 -15.63 4.50 -14.54
C VAL A 106 -14.43 3.92 -15.27
N LEU A 107 -13.41 3.53 -14.50
CA LEU A 107 -12.14 3.06 -15.01
C LEU A 107 -12.12 1.52 -15.05
N VAL A 108 -11.93 0.96 -16.23
CA VAL A 108 -11.88 -0.49 -16.46
C VAL A 108 -10.43 -0.90 -16.71
N THR A 109 -9.92 -1.88 -15.95
CA THR A 109 -8.58 -2.45 -16.19
C THR A 109 -8.70 -3.77 -16.91
N ILE A 110 -7.94 -3.95 -17.99
CA ILE A 110 -7.94 -5.15 -18.85
C ILE A 110 -6.49 -5.63 -19.00
N LYS A 111 -6.27 -6.96 -19.06
CA LYS A 111 -4.95 -7.49 -19.38
C LYS A 111 -4.52 -7.12 -20.80
N GLU A 112 -3.24 -6.82 -21.00
CA GLU A 112 -2.72 -6.39 -22.29
C GLU A 112 -3.01 -7.39 -23.41
N GLU A 113 -2.86 -8.70 -23.17
CA GLU A 113 -3.12 -9.74 -24.17
C GLU A 113 -4.60 -9.84 -24.61
N ASN A 114 -5.50 -9.20 -23.86
CA ASN A 114 -6.95 -9.27 -24.08
C ASN A 114 -7.57 -7.93 -24.52
N ALA A 115 -6.76 -6.93 -24.83
CA ALA A 115 -7.19 -5.56 -25.11
C ALA A 115 -7.67 -5.36 -26.56
N GLU A 116 -8.76 -6.04 -26.98
CA GLU A 116 -9.33 -5.84 -28.31
C GLU A 116 -10.09 -4.51 -28.41
N GLU A 117 -9.44 -3.48 -28.96
CA GLU A 117 -9.88 -2.09 -28.94
C GLU A 117 -11.34 -1.87 -29.39
N ASN A 118 -11.78 -2.50 -30.48
CA ASN A 118 -13.14 -2.29 -31.00
C ASN A 118 -14.22 -2.77 -30.02
N ILE A 119 -14.02 -3.95 -29.41
CA ILE A 119 -14.96 -4.51 -28.43
C ILE A 119 -14.94 -3.65 -27.17
N VAL A 120 -13.75 -3.25 -26.73
CA VAL A 120 -13.58 -2.43 -25.52
C VAL A 120 -14.18 -1.04 -25.70
N GLN A 121 -14.01 -0.40 -26.85
CA GLN A 121 -14.61 0.90 -27.14
C GLN A 121 -16.14 0.82 -27.16
N ALA A 122 -16.71 -0.22 -27.80
CA ALA A 122 -18.16 -0.42 -27.78
C ALA A 122 -18.71 -0.60 -26.34
N ALA A 123 -17.97 -1.30 -25.48
CA ALA A 123 -18.32 -1.45 -24.07
C ALA A 123 -18.20 -0.12 -23.30
N VAL A 124 -17.12 0.65 -23.50
CA VAL A 124 -16.92 1.97 -22.91
C VAL A 124 -18.03 2.94 -23.31
N ASP A 125 -18.41 2.97 -24.59
CA ASP A 125 -19.52 3.79 -25.08
C ASP A 125 -20.84 3.36 -24.45
N ARG A 126 -21.06 2.05 -24.26
CA ARG A 126 -22.25 1.54 -23.57
C ARG A 126 -22.28 1.93 -22.10
N ILE A 127 -21.14 1.89 -21.40
CA ILE A 127 -21.03 2.37 -20.01
C ILE A 127 -21.36 3.86 -19.93
N TRP A 128 -20.80 4.67 -20.82
CA TRP A 128 -21.09 6.11 -20.85
C TRP A 128 -22.58 6.39 -21.10
N ASN A 129 -23.21 5.67 -22.04
CA ASN A 129 -24.65 5.77 -22.27
C ASN A 129 -25.47 5.41 -21.01
N ILE A 130 -25.06 4.39 -20.25
CA ILE A 130 -25.67 4.04 -18.96
C ILE A 130 -25.56 5.22 -17.97
N MET A 131 -24.41 5.90 -17.92
CA MET A 131 -24.24 7.06 -17.03
C MET A 131 -25.20 8.19 -17.43
N VAL A 132 -25.23 8.54 -18.71
CA VAL A 132 -26.11 9.56 -19.28
C VAL A 132 -27.59 9.26 -19.02
N GLU A 133 -28.03 8.02 -19.28
CA GLU A 133 -29.41 7.56 -19.06
C GLU A 133 -29.84 7.66 -17.58
N ASN A 134 -28.89 7.67 -16.64
CA ASN A 134 -29.15 7.77 -15.21
C ASN A 134 -28.79 9.16 -14.64
N GLY A 135 -28.61 10.16 -15.51
CA GLY A 135 -28.45 11.58 -15.14
C GLY A 135 -27.02 12.00 -14.80
N PHE A 136 -26.02 11.15 -15.05
CA PHE A 136 -24.61 11.41 -14.78
C PHE A 136 -23.89 11.85 -16.06
N LEU A 137 -24.01 13.13 -16.40
CA LEU A 137 -23.43 13.70 -17.63
C LEU A 137 -21.93 14.02 -17.50
N ASP A 138 -21.45 14.15 -16.28
CA ASP A 138 -20.08 14.48 -15.89
C ASP A 138 -19.21 13.24 -15.61
N VAL A 139 -19.81 12.04 -15.62
CA VAL A 139 -19.10 10.78 -15.41
C VAL A 139 -18.67 10.21 -16.76
N HIS A 140 -17.36 10.08 -16.94
CA HIS A 140 -16.78 9.42 -18.11
C HIS A 140 -16.55 7.92 -17.85
N ALA A 141 -16.26 7.20 -18.93
CA ALA A 141 -15.81 5.82 -18.92
C ALA A 141 -14.49 5.72 -19.70
N GLU A 142 -13.51 5.02 -19.13
CA GLU A 142 -12.21 4.77 -19.74
C GLU A 142 -11.77 3.31 -19.48
N ALA A 143 -11.03 2.74 -20.41
CA ALA A 143 -10.42 1.42 -20.28
C ALA A 143 -8.92 1.49 -20.52
N LYS A 144 -8.16 0.84 -19.65
CA LYS A 144 -6.70 0.81 -19.68
C LYS A 144 -6.15 -0.60 -19.58
N THR A 145 -4.93 -0.79 -20.05
CA THR A 145 -4.17 -2.00 -19.74
C THR A 145 -3.81 -2.05 -18.26
N GLY A 146 -3.59 -3.24 -17.75
CA GLY A 146 -3.03 -3.44 -16.43
C GLY A 146 -2.95 -4.91 -16.11
N MET A 147 -2.16 -5.24 -15.09
CA MET A 147 -2.13 -6.58 -14.55
C MET A 147 -2.62 -6.53 -13.11
N LEU A 148 -3.66 -7.33 -12.83
CA LEU A 148 -3.97 -7.70 -11.47
C LEU A 148 -2.86 -8.62 -10.97
N PHE A 149 -1.93 -8.06 -10.20
CA PHE A 149 -1.00 -8.87 -9.44
C PHE A 149 -1.81 -9.66 -8.41
N PRO A 150 -1.60 -10.99 -8.27
CA PRO A 150 -2.09 -11.69 -7.09
C PRO A 150 -1.51 -10.92 -5.91
N GLN A 151 -2.42 -10.37 -5.09
CA GLN A 151 -2.18 -9.54 -3.90
C GLN A 151 -0.70 -9.23 -3.75
N LEU A 152 -0.28 -8.03 -4.19
CA LEU A 152 1.07 -7.50 -3.98
C LEU A 152 1.59 -8.12 -2.69
N THR A 153 2.67 -8.91 -2.79
CA THR A 153 3.59 -8.98 -1.67
C THR A 153 3.78 -7.52 -1.30
N TYR A 154 3.13 -7.12 -0.20
CA TYR A 154 3.41 -5.89 0.49
C TYR A 154 4.92 -5.76 0.39
N ASP A 155 5.41 -4.63 -0.09
CA ASP A 155 6.83 -4.36 0.04
C ASP A 155 7.11 -4.37 1.54
N VAL A 156 7.49 -5.53 2.06
CA VAL A 156 7.79 -5.79 3.47
C VAL A 156 9.01 -4.95 3.87
N ASP A 157 9.70 -4.34 2.91
CA ASP A 157 10.78 -3.37 3.12
C ASP A 157 10.25 -1.94 3.33
N ARG A 158 9.03 -1.61 2.90
CA ARG A 158 8.28 -0.46 3.44
C ARG A 158 7.68 -0.86 4.77
N VAL A 159 8.51 -0.72 5.80
CA VAL A 159 8.20 -0.90 7.22
C VAL A 159 6.76 -0.47 7.52
N ILE A 160 5.89 -1.45 7.75
CA ILE A 160 4.62 -1.21 8.44
C ILE A 160 4.99 -0.46 9.71
N PRO A 161 4.37 0.70 10.04
CA PRO A 161 4.80 1.50 11.17
C PRO A 161 4.95 0.63 12.43
N LEU A 162 6.20 0.45 12.86
CA LEU A 162 6.56 -0.39 14.00
C LEU A 162 6.04 0.16 15.33
N GLU A 163 5.29 1.28 15.31
CA GLU A 163 4.80 2.05 16.46
C GLU A 163 5.02 1.31 17.80
N PHE A 164 6.14 1.64 18.47
CA PHE A 164 6.50 1.11 19.79
C PHE A 164 5.65 1.77 20.88
N LYS A 165 4.32 1.62 20.73
CA LYS A 165 3.30 2.20 21.60
C LYS A 165 2.57 1.09 22.35
N GLN A 166 2.04 1.45 23.51
CA GLN A 166 1.21 0.56 24.31
C GLN A 166 -0.08 0.17 23.58
N THR A 167 -0.69 1.15 22.90
CA THR A 167 -1.88 0.98 22.08
C THR A 167 -1.54 1.34 20.64
N PRO A 168 -1.29 0.35 19.76
CA PRO A 168 -0.97 0.61 18.37
C PRO A 168 -2.21 1.07 17.58
N LYS A 169 -1.97 1.79 16.49
CA LYS A 169 -3.01 2.15 15.54
C LYS A 169 -3.40 0.97 14.65
N VAL A 170 -4.57 1.07 14.03
CA VAL A 170 -4.99 0.16 12.95
C VAL A 170 -3.99 0.27 11.81
N GLY A 171 -3.65 -0.87 11.21
CA GLY A 171 -2.64 -0.97 10.16
C GLY A 171 -1.23 -1.25 10.69
N CYS A 172 -0.98 -1.14 12.00
CA CYS A 172 0.33 -1.45 12.57
C CYS A 172 0.65 -2.95 12.51
N SER A 173 1.95 -3.23 12.51
CA SER A 173 2.51 -4.57 12.42
C SER A 173 1.96 -5.46 13.54
N ILE A 174 1.52 -6.66 13.18
CA ILE A 174 1.08 -7.69 14.11
C ILE A 174 1.46 -9.05 13.55
N GLY A 175 1.81 -9.99 14.42
CA GLY A 175 2.21 -11.31 13.97
C GLY A 175 2.48 -12.27 15.11
N ASN A 176 2.66 -13.53 14.74
CA ASN A 176 3.12 -14.55 15.67
C ASN A 176 4.63 -14.76 15.48
N ALA A 177 5.32 -15.16 16.55
CA ALA A 177 6.77 -15.26 16.69
C ALA A 177 7.50 -16.21 15.70
N CYS A 178 6.80 -16.76 14.69
CA CYS A 178 7.29 -17.86 13.87
C CYS A 178 6.92 -17.78 12.38
N ILE A 179 5.87 -17.05 11.97
CA ILE A 179 5.29 -17.17 10.61
C ILE A 179 4.71 -15.83 10.14
N GLY A 180 5.56 -14.94 9.65
CA GLY A 180 5.16 -13.73 8.92
C GLY A 180 4.73 -12.53 9.78
N ALA A 181 4.73 -11.37 9.14
CA ALA A 181 4.12 -10.13 9.62
C ALA A 181 2.85 -9.79 8.82
N GLY A 182 1.87 -9.19 9.50
CA GLY A 182 0.68 -8.62 8.88
C GLY A 182 0.23 -7.38 9.63
N THR A 183 -1.02 -6.98 9.41
CA THR A 183 -1.55 -5.74 10.00
C THR A 183 -2.68 -6.01 10.99
N LEU A 184 -2.69 -5.21 12.06
CA LEU A 184 -3.84 -5.10 12.94
C LEU A 184 -5.01 -4.48 12.17
N CYS A 185 -6.12 -5.18 12.03
CA CYS A 185 -7.27 -4.66 11.30
C CYS A 185 -8.13 -3.74 12.17
N LEU A 186 -8.65 -4.24 13.30
CA LEU A 186 -9.62 -3.51 14.11
C LEU A 186 -9.58 -3.96 15.57
N TYR A 187 -9.97 -3.06 16.46
CA TYR A 187 -10.41 -3.36 17.82
C TYR A 187 -11.93 -3.54 17.87
N LEU A 188 -12.37 -4.56 18.59
CA LEU A 188 -13.78 -4.90 18.77
C LEU A 188 -14.10 -5.07 20.26
N LYS A 189 -15.26 -4.55 20.68
CA LYS A 189 -15.79 -4.76 22.03
C LYS A 189 -16.90 -5.80 21.99
N ILE A 190 -16.69 -6.96 22.59
CA ILE A 190 -17.66 -8.06 22.61
C ILE A 190 -17.97 -8.38 24.07
N ARG A 191 -19.24 -8.19 24.47
CA ARG A 191 -19.73 -8.45 25.84
C ARG A 191 -18.93 -7.76 26.95
N GLY A 192 -18.41 -6.56 26.68
CA GLY A 192 -17.62 -5.78 27.65
C GLY A 192 -16.12 -5.92 27.49
N GLU A 193 -15.65 -7.00 26.87
CA GLU A 193 -14.24 -7.33 26.68
C GLU A 193 -13.71 -6.76 25.36
N MET A 194 -12.42 -6.37 25.34
CA MET A 194 -11.75 -5.86 24.15
C MET A 194 -10.96 -6.96 23.44
N TYR A 195 -11.12 -6.99 22.12
CA TYR A 195 -10.45 -7.92 21.21
C TYR A 195 -9.76 -7.15 20.10
N GLY A 196 -8.68 -7.72 19.58
CA GLY A 196 -8.15 -7.34 18.27
C GLY A 196 -8.59 -8.32 17.19
N LEU A 197 -8.67 -7.82 15.96
CA LEU A 197 -8.99 -8.53 14.75
C LEU A 197 -7.80 -8.41 13.78
N THR A 198 -7.36 -9.53 13.23
CA THR A 198 -6.44 -9.57 12.08
C THR A 198 -6.83 -10.71 11.14
N CYS A 199 -6.09 -10.90 10.05
CA CYS A 199 -6.28 -12.03 9.16
C CYS A 199 -5.72 -13.31 9.79
N LYS A 200 -6.35 -14.45 9.48
CA LYS A 200 -5.94 -15.74 10.05
C LYS A 200 -4.53 -16.12 9.60
N HIS A 201 -4.16 -15.81 8.36
CA HIS A 201 -2.81 -16.07 7.83
C HIS A 201 -1.68 -15.30 8.51
N VAL A 202 -1.98 -14.23 9.24
CA VAL A 202 -0.98 -13.42 9.95
C VAL A 202 -0.49 -14.10 11.22
N LEU A 203 -1.34 -14.93 11.84
CA LEU A 203 -1.02 -15.59 13.10
C LEU A 203 -0.84 -17.10 12.95
N LEU A 204 -1.42 -17.68 11.89
CA LEU A 204 -1.44 -19.12 11.66
C LEU A 204 -0.76 -19.44 10.33
N PRO A 205 0.06 -20.52 10.26
CA PRO A 205 0.62 -20.97 9.01
C PRO A 205 -0.53 -21.41 8.11
N MET A 206 -0.74 -20.69 7.01
CA MET A 206 -1.56 -21.19 5.92
C MET A 206 -0.58 -21.66 4.84
N ASP A 207 -0.72 -22.91 4.37
CA ASP A 207 0.01 -23.40 3.20
C ASP A 207 -0.55 -22.73 1.93
N LEU A 208 -0.41 -21.40 1.84
CA LEU A 208 -0.86 -20.57 0.73
C LEU A 208 0.20 -20.40 -0.35
N THR A 209 1.41 -20.91 -0.14
CA THR A 209 2.56 -20.72 -1.03
C THR A 209 2.41 -21.44 -2.38
N THR A 210 1.41 -22.29 -2.55
CA THR A 210 1.11 -22.96 -3.83
C THR A 210 -0.32 -22.61 -4.29
N PRO A 211 -0.48 -21.87 -5.40
CA PRO A 211 -1.79 -21.68 -6.03
C PRO A 211 -2.45 -23.03 -6.32
N GLY A 212 -3.62 -23.28 -5.74
CA GLY A 212 -4.36 -24.54 -5.93
C GLY A 212 -4.00 -25.67 -4.94
N ALA A 213 -3.11 -25.44 -3.97
CA ALA A 213 -2.95 -26.38 -2.86
C ALA A 213 -4.25 -26.51 -2.05
N PRO A 214 -4.56 -27.70 -1.51
CA PRO A 214 -5.65 -27.85 -0.55
C PRO A 214 -5.40 -26.92 0.63
N VAL A 215 -6.36 -26.05 0.96
CA VAL A 215 -6.34 -25.27 2.20
C VAL A 215 -6.18 -26.26 3.34
N SER A 216 -5.06 -26.20 4.07
CA SER A 216 -4.81 -27.11 5.18
C SER A 216 -5.97 -27.03 6.16
N ASN A 217 -6.47 -28.21 6.56
CA ASN A 217 -7.59 -28.29 7.47
C ASN A 217 -7.12 -27.92 8.88
N HIS A 218 -7.17 -26.62 9.20
CA HIS A 218 -6.79 -26.10 10.50
C HIS A 218 -7.86 -26.34 11.59
N SER A 219 -8.85 -27.22 11.36
CA SER A 219 -9.79 -27.64 12.41
C SER A 219 -9.11 -28.43 13.55
N THR A 220 -7.84 -28.81 13.38
CA THR A 220 -7.06 -29.65 14.30
C THR A 220 -5.83 -28.96 14.90
N ILE A 221 -5.46 -27.75 14.46
CA ILE A 221 -4.37 -27.01 15.12
C ILE A 221 -4.95 -26.42 16.40
N ALA A 222 -4.40 -26.82 17.55
CA ALA A 222 -4.68 -26.16 18.82
C ALA A 222 -4.04 -24.76 18.78
N VAL A 223 -4.81 -23.77 18.33
CA VAL A 223 -4.43 -22.35 18.28
C VAL A 223 -5.07 -21.53 19.39
N ASP A 224 -5.83 -22.19 20.26
CA ASP A 224 -6.34 -21.57 21.48
C ASP A 224 -5.17 -21.14 22.37
N GLY A 225 -5.11 -19.85 22.70
CA GLY A 225 -4.04 -19.29 23.52
C GLY A 225 -2.73 -18.97 22.80
N ALA A 226 -2.65 -19.10 21.46
CA ALA A 226 -1.44 -18.69 20.73
C ALA A 226 -1.16 -17.18 20.95
N MET A 227 0.07 -16.85 21.31
CA MET A 227 0.46 -15.48 21.64
C MET A 227 0.52 -14.60 20.39
N VAL A 228 -0.02 -13.40 20.51
CA VAL A 228 0.00 -12.37 19.48
C VAL A 228 0.99 -11.30 19.90
N LEU A 229 1.94 -10.99 19.02
CA LEU A 229 2.94 -9.96 19.24
C LEU A 229 2.60 -8.70 18.44
N GLN A 230 2.81 -7.54 19.06
CA GLN A 230 2.80 -6.26 18.39
C GLN A 230 4.02 -5.42 18.83
N PRO A 231 4.88 -4.99 17.89
CA PRO A 231 4.91 -5.40 16.48
C PRO A 231 5.16 -6.91 16.29
N ALA A 232 5.02 -7.38 15.04
CA ALA A 232 5.44 -8.71 14.67
C ALA A 232 6.94 -8.90 14.97
N ARG A 233 7.32 -10.11 15.37
CA ARG A 233 8.71 -10.43 15.72
C ARG A 233 9.66 -10.22 14.54
N GLU A 234 9.25 -10.62 13.34
CA GLU A 234 10.03 -10.47 12.11
C GLU A 234 10.39 -9.01 11.84
N ASP A 235 9.42 -8.10 11.98
CA ASP A 235 9.66 -6.67 11.78
C ASP A 235 10.60 -6.09 12.86
N VAL A 236 10.49 -6.57 14.11
CA VAL A 236 11.40 -6.17 15.20
C VAL A 236 12.82 -6.69 14.98
N GLU A 237 12.97 -7.94 14.54
CA GLU A 237 14.28 -8.54 14.24
C GLU A 237 14.96 -7.81 13.08
N LYS A 238 14.21 -7.50 12.02
CA LYS A 238 14.70 -6.73 10.86
C LYS A 238 15.15 -5.31 11.25
N GLU A 239 14.38 -4.62 12.09
CA GLU A 239 14.76 -3.30 12.59
C GLU A 239 15.97 -3.38 13.53
N ASP A 240 16.05 -4.41 14.39
CA ASP A 240 17.20 -4.61 15.27
C ASP A 240 18.49 -4.87 14.50
N GLU A 241 18.42 -5.69 13.45
CA GLU A 241 19.52 -5.96 12.52
C GLU A 241 19.96 -4.68 11.80
N TYR A 242 19.01 -3.95 11.23
CA TYR A 242 19.27 -2.67 10.55
C TYR A 242 19.97 -1.68 11.48
N LEU A 243 19.42 -1.44 12.68
CA LEU A 243 20.00 -0.50 13.64
C LEU A 243 21.41 -0.94 14.06
N THR A 244 21.62 -2.24 14.28
CA THR A 244 22.93 -2.79 14.67
C THR A 244 23.97 -2.60 13.57
N GLU A 245 23.62 -2.90 12.32
CA GLU A 245 24.51 -2.70 11.17
C GLU A 245 24.87 -1.22 10.98
N ARG A 246 23.86 -0.32 11.05
CA ARG A 246 24.08 1.12 10.85
C ARG A 246 24.89 1.75 11.97
N ILE A 247 24.67 1.36 13.23
CA ILE A 247 25.49 1.79 14.37
C ILE A 247 26.95 1.37 14.16
N SER A 248 27.18 0.10 13.79
CA SER A 248 28.53 -0.43 13.52
C SER A 248 29.22 0.34 12.40
N CYS A 249 28.52 0.59 11.30
CA CYS A 249 29.03 1.34 10.16
C CYS A 249 29.42 2.79 10.53
N CYS A 250 28.53 3.50 11.25
CA CYS A 250 28.80 4.85 11.70
C CYS A 250 29.98 4.93 12.66
N GLN A 251 30.09 3.96 13.59
CA GLN A 251 31.21 3.88 14.53
C GLN A 251 32.54 3.66 13.79
N SER A 252 32.58 2.76 12.81
CA SER A 252 33.77 2.54 11.97
C SER A 252 34.22 3.83 11.29
N TRP A 253 33.31 4.61 10.73
CA TRP A 253 33.66 5.89 10.09
C TRP A 253 34.19 6.94 11.08
N LEU A 254 33.74 6.92 12.33
CA LEU A 254 34.27 7.79 13.38
C LEU A 254 35.67 7.34 13.82
N ASP A 255 35.89 6.03 13.93
CA ASP A 255 37.19 5.47 14.30
C ASP A 255 38.24 5.75 13.22
N ASP A 256 37.89 5.59 11.94
CA ASP A 256 38.73 5.97 10.80
C ASP A 256 39.08 7.45 10.84
N PHE A 257 38.12 8.31 11.18
CA PHE A 257 38.35 9.75 11.30
C PHE A 257 39.28 10.11 12.46
N ILE A 258 39.24 9.38 13.58
CA ILE A 258 40.17 9.58 14.70
C ILE A 258 41.60 9.29 14.25
N VAL A 259 41.80 8.24 13.43
CA VAL A 259 43.10 7.91 12.83
C VAL A 259 43.54 8.99 11.84
N GLU A 260 42.66 9.44 10.95
CA GLU A 260 42.91 10.56 10.03
C GLU A 260 43.37 11.81 10.81
N GLU A 261 42.65 12.18 11.88
CA GLU A 261 42.97 13.37 12.66
C GLU A 261 44.33 13.27 13.35
N ARG A 262 44.66 12.09 13.89
CA ARG A 262 45.98 11.83 14.47
C ARG A 262 47.09 11.97 13.43
N ASN A 263 46.91 11.37 12.25
CA ASN A 263 47.89 11.44 11.16
C ASN A 263 48.08 12.87 10.64
N ALA A 264 47.00 13.65 10.56
CA ALA A 264 47.07 15.06 10.18
C ALA A 264 47.83 15.90 11.23
N LYS A 265 47.60 15.66 12.53
CA LYS A 265 48.32 16.32 13.63
C LYS A 265 49.81 15.96 13.64
N MET A 266 50.17 14.74 13.24
CA MET A 266 51.56 14.29 13.09
C MET A 266 52.23 14.76 11.78
N GLY A 267 51.50 15.45 10.90
CA GLY A 267 52.00 15.91 9.61
C GLY A 267 52.17 14.80 8.55
N SER A 268 51.65 13.60 8.81
CA SER A 268 51.73 12.45 7.89
C SER A 268 50.74 12.56 6.72
N ILE A 269 49.69 13.37 6.86
CA ILE A 269 48.73 13.71 5.80
C ILE A 269 48.39 15.22 5.84
N PRO A 270 47.81 15.79 4.76
CA PRO A 270 47.36 17.18 4.75
C PRO A 270 46.32 17.48 5.83
N ALA A 271 46.22 18.76 6.21
CA ALA A 271 45.21 19.22 7.16
C ALA A 271 43.77 18.86 6.69
N ILE A 272 42.97 18.33 7.61
CA ILE A 272 41.60 17.92 7.33
C ILE A 272 40.73 19.14 7.02
N ARG A 273 40.05 19.11 5.86
CA ARG A 273 39.13 20.17 5.41
C ARG A 273 37.92 20.30 6.33
N GLN A 274 37.43 21.53 6.50
CA GLN A 274 36.24 21.81 7.31
C GLN A 274 35.00 21.01 6.87
N ALA A 275 34.80 20.83 5.56
CA ALA A 275 33.69 20.03 5.04
C ALA A 275 33.69 18.58 5.54
N ARG A 276 34.88 17.95 5.69
CA ARG A 276 35.00 16.60 6.26
C ARG A 276 34.65 16.59 7.75
N ARG A 277 35.08 17.61 8.50
CA ARG A 277 34.72 17.79 9.92
C ARG A 277 33.21 17.95 10.11
N ASN A 278 32.54 18.74 9.26
CA ASN A 278 31.09 18.91 9.30
C ASN A 278 30.35 17.58 9.02
N ARG A 279 30.80 16.79 8.03
CA ARG A 279 30.22 15.45 7.76
C ARG A 279 30.37 14.50 8.94
N VAL A 280 31.52 14.53 9.61
CA VAL A 280 31.77 13.71 10.80
C VAL A 280 30.88 14.14 11.97
N GLN A 281 30.67 15.43 12.14
CA GLN A 281 29.75 15.95 13.15
C GLN A 281 28.32 15.47 12.90
N ALA A 282 27.82 15.58 11.67
CA ALA A 282 26.51 15.03 11.28
C ALA A 282 26.44 13.50 11.49
N ASN A 283 27.53 12.77 11.23
CA ASN A 283 27.59 11.33 11.48
C ASN A 283 27.54 10.98 12.98
N ARG A 284 28.05 11.85 13.86
CA ARG A 284 27.93 11.66 15.33
C ARG A 284 26.50 11.85 15.80
N GLU A 285 25.86 12.93 15.36
CA GLU A 285 24.45 13.20 15.67
C GLU A 285 23.56 12.04 15.20
N TRP A 286 23.80 11.56 13.99
CA TRP A 286 23.06 10.41 13.46
C TRP A 286 23.37 9.10 14.20
N LEU A 287 24.61 8.86 14.64
CA LEU A 287 24.94 7.72 15.49
C LEU A 287 24.20 7.76 16.84
N ASP A 288 24.09 8.93 17.45
CA ASP A 288 23.36 9.11 18.70
C ASP A 288 21.87 8.82 18.50
N GLU A 289 21.26 9.33 17.41
CA GLU A 289 19.87 9.00 17.04
C GLU A 289 19.65 7.49 16.85
N LEU A 290 20.57 6.80 16.17
CA LEU A 290 20.48 5.35 15.95
C LEU A 290 20.57 4.58 17.28
N LYS A 291 21.45 5.00 18.20
CA LYS A 291 21.57 4.40 19.54
C LYS A 291 20.32 4.62 20.37
N ASP A 292 19.74 5.81 20.33
CA ASP A 292 18.50 6.14 21.03
C ASP A 292 17.33 5.30 20.49
N LYS A 293 17.22 5.14 19.16
CA LYS A 293 16.24 4.25 18.52
C LYS A 293 16.41 2.81 18.97
N LYS A 294 17.64 2.29 18.99
CA LYS A 294 17.93 0.92 19.43
C LYS A 294 17.60 0.73 20.91
N ALA A 295 17.96 1.68 21.77
CA ALA A 295 17.62 1.63 23.19
C ALA A 295 16.10 1.65 23.40
N HIS A 296 15.37 2.45 22.62
CA HIS A 296 13.92 2.47 22.64
C HIS A 296 13.32 1.12 22.22
N LEU A 297 13.79 0.54 21.12
CA LEU A 297 13.40 -0.80 20.66
C LEU A 297 13.63 -1.85 21.75
N ASP A 298 14.83 -1.90 22.34
CA ASP A 298 15.18 -2.85 23.39
C ASP A 298 14.32 -2.69 24.64
N SER A 299 14.01 -1.45 25.02
CA SER A 299 13.11 -1.15 26.15
C SER A 299 11.67 -1.60 25.88
N PHE A 300 11.27 -1.68 24.61
CA PHE A 300 9.92 -2.05 24.20
C PHE A 300 9.72 -3.57 24.06
N LYS A 301 10.78 -4.35 23.75
CA LYS A 301 10.71 -5.81 23.56
C LYS A 301 9.88 -6.55 24.65
N PRO A 302 10.00 -6.26 25.96
CA PRO A 302 9.18 -6.89 27.00
C PRO A 302 7.68 -6.62 26.88
N PHE A 303 7.29 -5.54 26.22
CA PHE A 303 5.89 -5.14 25.99
C PHE A 303 5.34 -5.66 24.66
N MET A 304 6.12 -6.36 23.84
CA MET A 304 5.62 -6.91 22.57
C MET A 304 4.41 -7.85 22.71
N PRO A 305 4.30 -8.71 23.75
CA PRO A 305 3.11 -9.52 23.95
C PRO A 305 1.85 -8.64 24.02
N PHE A 306 0.93 -8.85 23.09
CA PHE A 306 -0.22 -7.97 22.89
C PHE A 306 -1.56 -8.65 23.21
N GLY A 307 -1.61 -9.97 23.04
CA GLY A 307 -2.80 -10.74 23.37
C GLY A 307 -2.62 -12.22 23.08
N SER A 308 -3.73 -12.95 23.16
CA SER A 308 -3.79 -14.36 22.81
C SER A 308 -4.96 -14.66 21.89
N VAL A 309 -4.75 -15.53 20.91
CA VAL A 309 -5.78 -16.00 20.00
C VAL A 309 -6.95 -16.58 20.81
N HIS A 310 -8.16 -16.12 20.49
CA HIS A 310 -9.39 -16.46 21.18
C HIS A 310 -10.41 -17.14 20.27
N THR A 311 -10.57 -16.67 19.03
CA THR A 311 -11.55 -17.25 18.10
C THR A 311 -11.01 -17.28 16.69
N VAL A 312 -11.06 -18.47 16.10
CA VAL A 312 -10.65 -18.73 14.72
C VAL A 312 -11.85 -19.32 13.97
N PRO A 313 -12.26 -18.78 12.82
CA PRO A 313 -13.24 -19.41 11.96
C PRO A 313 -12.67 -20.71 11.38
N GLY A 314 -13.53 -21.72 11.27
CA GLY A 314 -13.17 -22.96 10.59
C GLY A 314 -12.70 -22.72 9.15
N SER A 315 -11.82 -23.59 8.64
CA SER A 315 -11.26 -23.51 7.28
C SER A 315 -12.26 -23.86 6.17
N LEU A 316 -13.52 -24.20 6.52
CA LEU A 316 -14.55 -24.50 5.55
C LEU A 316 -14.91 -23.24 4.76
N LYS A 317 -14.95 -23.37 3.42
CA LYS A 317 -15.44 -22.34 2.53
C LYS A 317 -16.88 -21.99 2.89
N ASN A 318 -17.21 -20.71 2.85
CA ASN A 318 -18.58 -20.25 3.01
C ASN A 318 -19.46 -20.94 1.95
N PRO A 319 -20.51 -21.69 2.33
CA PRO A 319 -21.37 -22.40 1.38
C PRO A 319 -22.05 -21.49 0.35
N ALA A 320 -22.30 -20.23 0.71
CA ALA A 320 -22.97 -19.25 -0.14
C ALA A 320 -22.03 -18.47 -1.07
N HIS A 321 -20.74 -18.35 -0.71
CA HIS A 321 -19.81 -17.47 -1.43
C HIS A 321 -18.53 -18.16 -1.91
N GLY A 322 -18.28 -19.41 -1.51
CA GLY A 322 -17.08 -20.16 -1.89
C GLY A 322 -15.76 -19.64 -1.30
N CYS A 323 -15.78 -18.53 -0.54
CA CYS A 323 -14.60 -17.93 0.06
C CYS A 323 -14.25 -18.56 1.42
N VAL A 324 -12.95 -18.65 1.72
CA VAL A 324 -12.44 -19.00 3.06
C VAL A 324 -12.61 -17.80 3.98
N ARG A 325 -12.96 -18.05 5.25
CA ARG A 325 -13.02 -17.00 6.27
C ARG A 325 -11.62 -16.78 6.82
N ASP A 326 -11.02 -15.67 6.42
CA ASP A 326 -9.65 -15.31 6.79
C ASP A 326 -9.64 -14.18 7.81
N TRP A 327 -10.16 -14.47 9.00
CA TRP A 327 -10.14 -13.53 10.13
C TRP A 327 -9.82 -14.29 11.41
N ILE A 328 -9.30 -13.61 12.42
CA ILE A 328 -9.03 -14.18 13.74
C ILE A 328 -9.26 -13.11 14.80
N LEU A 329 -9.90 -13.50 15.90
CA LEU A 329 -10.04 -12.67 17.08
C LEU A 329 -9.01 -13.11 18.11
N PHE A 330 -8.31 -12.15 18.69
CA PHE A 330 -7.43 -12.35 19.83
C PHE A 330 -7.85 -11.45 20.98
N LYS A 331 -7.80 -11.98 22.19
CA LYS A 331 -8.09 -11.23 23.40
C LYS A 331 -6.87 -10.39 23.76
N LEU A 332 -7.07 -9.10 24.01
CA LEU A 332 -5.98 -8.21 24.40
C LEU A 332 -5.54 -8.49 25.84
N PHE A 333 -4.26 -8.30 26.14
CA PHE A 333 -3.80 -8.28 27.53
C PHE A 333 -4.16 -6.95 28.20
N GLU A 334 -4.72 -7.01 29.40
CA GLU A 334 -5.25 -5.84 30.12
C GLU A 334 -4.15 -4.85 30.51
N ASP A 335 -2.93 -5.32 30.73
CA ASP A 335 -1.75 -4.52 31.07
C ASP A 335 -1.17 -3.73 29.89
N ARG A 336 -1.55 -4.07 28.65
CA ARG A 336 -1.07 -3.38 27.45
C ARG A 336 -1.75 -2.05 27.18
N SER A 337 -2.95 -1.79 27.71
CA SER A 337 -3.68 -0.55 27.42
C SER A 337 -4.29 0.04 28.68
N ARG A 338 -3.89 1.26 29.04
CA ARG A 338 -4.48 2.01 30.17
C ARG A 338 -5.91 2.45 29.89
N ASP A 339 -6.20 2.73 28.63
CA ASP A 339 -7.52 3.12 28.13
C ASP A 339 -7.99 2.13 27.07
N PRO A 340 -9.32 1.96 26.86
CA PRO A 340 -9.82 1.10 25.80
C PRO A 340 -9.29 1.56 24.43
N PRO A 341 -8.67 0.65 23.65
CA PRO A 341 -8.10 1.02 22.36
C PRO A 341 -9.19 1.47 21.39
N ARG A 342 -8.84 2.44 20.55
CA ARG A 342 -9.74 3.02 19.54
C ARG A 342 -9.24 2.67 18.14
N ASN A 343 -10.16 2.50 17.21
CA ASN A 343 -9.85 2.32 15.80
C ASN A 343 -9.39 3.66 15.20
N VAL A 344 -8.10 3.94 15.33
CA VAL A 344 -7.42 5.10 14.76
C VAL A 344 -6.43 4.57 13.73
N VAL A 345 -6.44 5.14 12.52
CA VAL A 345 -5.49 4.79 11.46
C VAL A 345 -4.25 5.68 11.60
N SER A 346 -3.07 5.16 11.25
CA SER A 346 -1.85 5.97 11.23
C SER A 346 -1.90 7.04 10.14
N ASP A 347 -1.81 8.31 10.54
CA ASP A 347 -1.75 9.48 9.64
C ASP A 347 -0.47 9.52 8.78
N ASP A 348 0.51 8.64 9.07
CA ASP A 348 1.81 8.59 8.37
C ASP A 348 1.75 7.84 7.03
N SER A 349 0.57 7.42 6.59
CA SER A 349 0.37 6.97 5.22
C SER A 349 -0.21 8.13 4.42
N PRO A 350 0.55 8.76 3.50
CA PRO A 350 0.03 9.85 2.65
C PRO A 350 -1.16 9.43 1.76
N GLU A 351 -1.57 8.15 1.80
CA GLU A 351 -2.64 7.59 0.98
C GLU A 351 -3.89 7.14 1.76
N LEU A 352 -3.90 7.16 3.11
CA LEU A 352 -5.04 6.66 3.90
C LEU A 352 -5.89 7.74 4.60
N THR A 353 -5.57 9.02 4.44
CA THR A 353 -6.33 10.12 5.07
C THR A 353 -7.74 10.33 4.50
N THR A 354 -8.23 9.48 3.59
CA THR A 354 -9.51 9.69 2.88
C THR A 354 -10.54 8.59 3.08
N ILE A 355 -10.58 7.92 4.24
CA ILE A 355 -11.64 6.93 4.56
C ILE A 355 -12.39 7.23 5.88
N ALA A 356 -12.05 8.30 6.60
CA ALA A 356 -12.76 8.68 7.83
C ALA A 356 -13.28 10.13 7.79
N SER A 357 -14.32 10.35 6.97
CA SER A 357 -15.32 11.42 7.18
C SER A 357 -16.59 11.10 6.41
#